data_AF-A0A7K2MHF9-F1
#
_entry.id   AF-A0A7K2MHF9-F1
#
_cell.length_a   1.000
_cell.length_b   1.000
_cell.length_c   1.000
_cell.angle_alpha   90.00
_cell.angle_beta   90.00
_cell.angle_gamma   90.00
#
_symmetry.space_group_name_H-M   'P 1'
#
loop_
_entity.id
_entity.type
_entity.pdbx_description
1 polymer ?
#
loop_
_entity_poly.entity_id
_entity_poly.type
_entity_poly.pdbx_seq_one_letter_code
_entity_poly.pdbx_strand_id
1 'polypeptide(L)'
;TAVAAEWAGLLDVPEVGRESSFFLLGGDSLVATRVIGRLRAAGFPGARVADLFARPVLQHFCESLRPATEAAAAPVPVATPVLVPDPDRAHEP
;
A
#
# COMPACT_ATOMS: atom_id res chain seq x y z
N THR A 1 13.47 8.53 -10.83
CA THR A 1 13.20 7.22 -11.46
C THR A 1 13.40 6.02 -10.53
N ALA A 2 14.06 6.15 -9.37
CA ALA A 2 14.29 5.03 -8.45
C ALA A 2 13.03 4.25 -8.04
N VAL A 3 11.95 4.94 -7.65
CA VAL A 3 10.69 4.29 -7.23
C VAL A 3 10.06 3.46 -8.36
N ALA A 4 10.08 3.99 -9.59
CA ALA A 4 9.57 3.29 -10.77
C ALA A 4 10.35 2.01 -11.06
N ALA A 5 11.68 2.03 -10.87
CA ALA A 5 12.53 0.86 -11.06
C ALA A 5 12.25 -0.25 -10.03
N GLU A 6 11.99 0.12 -8.78
CA GLU A 6 11.58 -0.85 -7.74
C GLU A 6 10.25 -1.52 -8.07
N TRP A 7 9.30 -0.77 -8.63
CA TRP A 7 8.02 -1.32 -9.08
C TRP A 7 8.21 -2.23 -10.30
N ALA A 8 8.93 -1.76 -11.31
CA ALA A 8 9.19 -2.52 -12.54
C ALA A 8 9.81 -3.90 -12.23
N GLY A 9 10.84 -3.93 -11.38
CA GLY A 9 11.51 -5.17 -11.01
C GLY A 9 10.71 -6.10 -10.11
N LEU A 10 9.67 -5.62 -9.41
CA LEU A 10 8.82 -6.46 -8.55
C LEU A 10 7.52 -6.89 -9.22
N LEU A 11 7.06 -6.12 -10.20
CA LEU A 11 5.86 -6.42 -11.00
C LEU A 11 6.19 -7.16 -12.30
N ASP A 12 7.48 -7.38 -12.59
CA ASP A 12 7.98 -8.01 -13.81
C ASP A 12 7.48 -7.31 -15.09
N VAL A 13 7.50 -5.98 -15.06
CA VAL A 13 7.11 -5.12 -16.20
C VAL A 13 8.32 -4.35 -16.72
N PRO A 14 8.39 -4.08 -18.04
CA PRO A 14 9.56 -3.43 -18.64
C PRO A 14 9.74 -1.98 -18.16
N GLU A 15 8.63 -1.24 -17.97
CA GLU A 15 8.66 0.15 -17.51
C GLU A 15 7.38 0.48 -16.72
N VAL A 16 7.50 1.40 -15.75
CA VAL A 16 6.38 1.97 -15.00
C VAL A 16 6.34 3.48 -15.26
N GLY A 17 5.23 3.93 -15.85
CA GLY A 17 4.97 5.34 -16.10
C GLY A 17 4.44 6.07 -14.86
N ARG A 18 4.44 7.41 -14.91
CA ARG A 18 3.98 8.26 -13.80
C ARG A 18 2.50 8.10 -13.47
N GLU A 19 1.69 7.82 -14.48
CA GLU A 19 0.25 7.57 -14.38
C GLU A 19 -0.09 6.08 -14.20
N SER A 20 0.93 5.21 -14.11
CA SER A 20 0.70 3.78 -13.95
C SER A 20 0.22 3.47 -12.54
N SER A 21 -0.92 2.78 -12.47
CA SER A 21 -1.48 2.27 -11.22
C SER A 21 -0.83 0.93 -10.84
N PHE A 22 -0.34 0.82 -9.61
CA PHE A 22 0.28 -0.38 -9.06
C PHE A 22 -0.58 -1.64 -9.24
N PHE A 23 -1.88 -1.52 -8.95
CA PHE A 23 -2.82 -2.64 -9.02
C PHE A 23 -3.20 -3.01 -10.46
N LEU A 24 -3.22 -2.03 -11.38
CA LEU A 24 -3.49 -2.31 -12.80
C LEU A 24 -2.30 -3.01 -13.48
N LEU A 25 -1.09 -2.81 -12.95
CA LEU A 25 0.11 -3.51 -13.37
C LEU A 25 0.25 -4.92 -12.77
N GLY A 26 -0.77 -5.41 -12.03
CA GLY A 26 -0.75 -6.74 -11.41
C GLY A 26 -0.17 -6.79 -10.00
N GLY A 27 0.00 -5.65 -9.34
CA GLY A 27 0.45 -5.61 -7.95
C GLY A 27 -0.58 -6.13 -6.96
N ASP A 28 -0.10 -6.82 -5.92
CA ASP A 28 -0.91 -7.32 -4.80
C ASP A 28 -0.33 -6.90 -3.44
N SER A 29 -0.98 -7.31 -2.34
CA SER A 29 -0.59 -6.97 -0.97
C SER A 29 0.82 -7.44 -0.58
N LEU A 30 1.26 -8.59 -1.07
CA LEU A 30 2.59 -9.14 -0.82
C LEU A 30 3.65 -8.35 -1.61
N VAL A 31 3.38 -8.07 -2.89
CA VAL A 31 4.29 -7.26 -3.72
C VAL A 31 4.38 -5.84 -3.16
N ALA A 32 3.27 -5.23 -2.75
CA ALA A 32 3.23 -3.94 -2.09
C ALA A 32 4.12 -3.90 -0.84
N THR A 33 4.01 -4.91 0.03
CA THR A 33 4.84 -5.00 1.24
C THR A 33 6.33 -5.09 0.91
N ARG A 34 6.70 -5.86 -0.12
CA ARG A 34 8.08 -5.98 -0.61
C ARG A 34 8.61 -4.66 -1.18
N VAL A 35 7.83 -3.99 -2.02
CA VAL A 35 8.15 -2.65 -2.57
C VAL A 35 8.45 -1.68 -1.44
N ILE A 36 7.56 -1.59 -0.44
CA ILE A 36 7.74 -0.68 0.69
C ILE A 36 9.01 -1.01 1.48
N GLY A 37 9.31 -2.30 1.69
CA GLY A 37 10.57 -2.73 2.33
C GLY A 37 11.81 -2.26 1.56
N ARG A 38 11.82 -2.42 0.24
CA ARG A 38 12.93 -1.96 -0.61
C ARG A 38 13.07 -0.44 -0.64
N LEU A 39 11.96 0.29 -0.73
CA LEU A 39 11.96 1.74 -0.70
C LEU A 39 12.52 2.28 0.62
N ARG A 40 12.16 1.67 1.75
CA ARG A 40 12.73 2.05 3.06
C ARG A 40 14.24 1.82 3.09
N ALA A 41 14.71 0.67 2.59
CA ALA A 41 16.14 0.37 2.47
C ALA A 41 16.87 1.33 1.52
N ALA A 42 16.19 1.82 0.48
CA ALA A 42 16.71 2.78 -0.50
C ALA A 42 16.65 4.25 -0.03
N GLY A 43 16.31 4.51 1.23
CA GLY A 43 16.32 5.87 1.81
C GLY A 43 14.97 6.58 1.86
N PHE A 44 13.85 5.86 1.68
CA PHE A 44 12.49 6.38 1.86
C PHE A 44 11.85 5.83 3.14
N PRO A 45 12.31 6.22 4.35
CA PRO A 45 11.82 5.66 5.61
C PRO A 45 10.33 5.90 5.84
N GLY A 46 9.77 6.96 5.23
CA GLY A 46 8.36 7.31 5.29
C GLY A 46 7.44 6.45 4.41
N ALA A 47 7.96 5.55 3.58
CA ALA A 47 7.12 4.72 2.71
C ALA A 47 6.21 3.80 3.53
N ARG A 48 4.89 3.82 3.28
CA ARG A 48 3.91 2.93 3.93
C ARG A 48 3.02 2.25 2.91
N VAL A 49 2.60 1.03 3.22
CA VAL A 49 1.65 0.27 2.39
C VAL A 49 0.32 1.03 2.29
N ALA A 50 -0.14 1.63 3.40
CA ALA A 50 -1.37 2.42 3.41
C ALA A 50 -1.37 3.56 2.37
N ASP A 51 -0.22 4.24 2.19
CA ASP A 51 -0.11 5.33 1.22
C ASP A 51 -0.19 4.80 -0.23
N LEU A 52 0.39 3.63 -0.50
CA LEU A 52 0.29 2.98 -1.80
C LEU A 52 -1.15 2.57 -2.13
N PHE A 53 -1.88 2.05 -1.14
CA PHE A 53 -3.29 1.68 -1.32
C PHE A 53 -4.18 2.91 -1.52
N ALA A 54 -3.92 4.00 -0.78
CA ALA A 54 -4.67 5.24 -0.92
C ALA A 54 -4.36 5.97 -2.25
N ARG A 55 -3.14 5.81 -2.77
CA ARG A 55 -2.63 6.50 -3.95
C ARG A 55 -1.87 5.52 -4.86
N PRO A 56 -2.58 4.63 -5.58
CA PRO A 56 -1.94 3.54 -6.31
C PRO A 56 -1.20 3.98 -7.57
N VAL A 57 -1.43 5.21 -8.03
CA VAL A 57 -0.73 5.78 -9.19
C VAL A 57 0.66 6.25 -8.76
N LEU A 58 1.70 5.87 -9.52
CA LEU A 58 3.10 6.10 -9.17
C LEU A 58 3.39 7.55 -8.75
N GLN A 59 2.88 8.55 -9.49
CA GLN A 59 3.14 9.95 -9.17
C GLN A 59 2.51 10.38 -7.83
N HIS A 60 1.27 9.96 -7.56
CA HIS A 60 0.56 10.30 -6.33
C HIS A 60 1.16 9.60 -5.11
N PHE A 61 1.67 8.37 -5.30
CA PHE A 61 2.46 7.69 -4.28
C PHE A 61 3.79 8.42 -4.03
N CYS A 62 4.50 8.85 -5.08
CA CYS A 62 5.76 9.58 -4.89
C CYS A 62 5.57 10.92 -4.16
N GLU A 63 4.40 11.55 -4.28
CA GLU A 63 4.05 12.74 -3.52
C GLU A 63 3.97 12.47 -2.01
N SER A 64 3.52 11.28 -1.58
CA SER A 64 3.48 10.91 -0.16
C SER A 64 4.85 10.53 0.42
N LEU A 65 5.81 10.17 -0.44
CA LEU A 65 7.19 9.89 -0.03
C LEU A 65 8.00 11.15 0.27
N ARG A 66 7.52 12.33 -0.13
CA ARG A 66 8.17 13.59 0.25
C ARG A 66 8.15 13.71 1.77
N PRO A 67 9.26 14.15 2.39
CA PRO A 67 9.28 14.34 3.84
C PRO A 67 8.17 15.31 4.20
N ALA A 68 7.11 14.77 4.80
CA ALA A 68 6.14 15.59 5.48
C ALA A 68 6.90 16.18 6.67
N THR A 69 7.18 17.48 6.61
CA THR A 69 7.33 18.22 7.85
C THR A 69 6.01 17.96 8.59
N GLU A 70 6.04 17.13 9.62
CA GLU A 70 4.90 16.92 10.51
C GLU A 70 3.61 16.33 9.90
N ALA A 71 3.62 15.14 9.31
CA ALA A 71 2.37 14.36 9.15
C ALA A 71 2.37 13.18 10.12
N ALA A 72 1.78 13.46 11.28
CA ALA A 72 1.61 12.61 12.43
C ALA A 72 1.36 11.12 12.09
N ALA A 73 2.07 10.27 12.81
CA ALA A 73 1.68 8.90 13.04
C ALA A 73 0.31 8.89 13.74
N ALA A 74 -0.77 8.74 12.98
CA ALA A 74 -2.00 8.18 13.52
C ALA A 74 -1.96 6.67 13.22
N PRO A 75 -1.93 5.78 14.22
CA PRO A 75 -2.20 4.38 13.98
C PRO A 75 -3.66 4.28 13.50
N VAL A 76 -3.89 3.56 12.39
CA VAL A 76 -5.24 3.15 12.03
C VAL A 76 -5.75 2.24 13.16
N PRO A 77 -6.89 2.53 13.81
CA PRO A 77 -7.52 1.51 14.62
C PRO A 77 -7.94 0.40 13.65
N VAL A 78 -7.26 -0.75 13.75
CA VAL A 78 -7.79 -1.98 13.17
C VAL A 78 -9.06 -2.27 13.96
N ALA A 79 -10.19 -1.78 13.48
CA ALA A 79 -11.48 -2.28 13.91
C ALA A 79 -11.52 -3.74 13.47
N THR A 80 -11.17 -4.64 14.39
CA THR A 80 -11.56 -6.03 14.26
C THR A 80 -13.08 -5.98 14.13
N PRO A 81 -13.68 -6.41 13.00
CA PRO A 81 -15.12 -6.61 13.00
C PRO A 81 -15.35 -7.70 14.03
N VAL A 82 -15.88 -7.32 15.20
CA VAL A 82 -16.46 -8.29 16.12
C VAL A 82 -17.58 -8.93 15.33
N LEU A 83 -17.32 -10.13 14.82
CA LEU A 83 -18.36 -11.03 14.36
C LEU A 83 -19.15 -11.40 15.61
N VAL A 84 -20.18 -10.62 15.93
CA VAL A 84 -21.17 -11.01 16.92
C VAL A 84 -21.98 -12.12 16.25
N PRO A 85 -21.90 -13.39 16.69
CA PRO A 85 -22.86 -14.38 16.25
C PRO A 85 -24.25 -13.90 16.65
N ASP A 86 -25.14 -13.78 15.68
CA ASP A 86 -26.55 -13.40 15.88
C ASP A 86 -27.23 -14.50 16.71
N PRO A 87 -27.59 -14.25 17.98
CA PRO A 87 -28.20 -15.27 18.83
C PRO A 87 -29.65 -15.59 18.43
N ASP A 88 -30.25 -14.82 17.52
CA ASP A 88 -31.63 -14.99 17.07
C ASP A 88 -31.77 -16.00 15.91
N ARG A 89 -30.64 -16.56 15.44
CA ARG A 89 -30.61 -17.71 14.52
C ARG A 89 -30.30 -19.04 15.20
N ALA A 90 -30.76 -19.23 16.44
CA ALA A 90 -30.99 -20.58 16.92
C ALA A 90 -32.04 -21.21 15.99
N HIS A 91 -31.62 -22.17 15.17
CA HIS A 91 -32.54 -23.03 14.44
C HIS A 91 -33.54 -23.61 15.45
N GLU A 92 -34.80 -23.23 15.34
CA GLU A 92 -35.89 -23.99 15.93
C GLU A 92 -35.96 -25.34 15.16
N PRO A 93 -35.91 -26.49 15.86
CA PRO A 93 -35.87 -27.82 15.24
C PRO A 93 -37.18 -28.23 14.56
#